data_AF-A0A418VWL0-F1
#
_entry.id   AF-A0A418VWL0-F1
#
_cell.length_a   1.000
_cell.length_b   1.000
_cell.length_c   1.000
_cell.angle_alpha   90.00
_cell.angle_beta   90.00
_cell.angle_gamma   90.00
#
_symmetry.space_group_name_H-M   'P 1'
#
loop_
_entity.id
_entity.type
_entity.pdbx_description
1 polymer ?
#
loop_
_entity_poly.entity_id
_entity_poly.type
_entity_poly.pdbx_seq_one_letter_code
_entity_poly.pdbx_strand_id
1 'polypeptide(L)' 'MAADDLITQGAFALYQAENQHRITEFAKSPNADAAIAADFNDYKQRYLRKFQDLNASLTRLGLTITRAA' A
#
# COMPACT_ATOMS: atom_id res chain seq x y z
N MET A 1 16.04 3.96 -9.23
CA MET A 1 14.95 3.99 -8.23
C MET A 1 13.81 3.17 -8.81
N ALA A 2 13.79 1.88 -8.48
CA ALA A 2 13.15 0.84 -9.28
C ALA A 2 11.62 0.82 -9.09
N ALA A 3 10.87 0.45 -10.13
CA ALA A 3 9.41 0.32 -10.12
C ALA A 3 8.86 -0.53 -8.95
N ASP A 4 9.66 -1.47 -8.41
CA ASP A 4 9.39 -2.22 -7.17
C ASP A 4 9.06 -1.32 -5.97
N ASP A 5 9.69 -0.15 -5.87
CA ASP A 5 9.47 0.80 -4.78
C ASP A 5 8.10 1.50 -4.93
N LEU A 6 7.64 1.74 -6.16
CA LEU A 6 6.32 2.34 -6.40
C LEU A 6 5.18 1.33 -6.19
N ILE A 7 5.38 0.07 -6.62
CA ILE A 7 4.41 -1.01 -6.37
C ILE A 7 4.30 -1.30 -4.86
N THR A 8 5.43 -1.36 -4.15
CA THR A 8 5.43 -1.65 -2.71
C THR A 8 4.80 -0.51 -1.91
N GLN A 9 5.16 0.74 -2.21
CA GLN A 9 4.56 1.91 -1.55
C GLN A 9 3.07 2.06 -1.88
N GLY A 10 2.68 1.80 -3.13
CA GLY A 10 1.27 1.80 -3.53
C GLY A 10 0.46 0.70 -2.85
N ALA A 11 1.03 -0.50 -2.70
CA ALA A 11 0.42 -1.58 -1.94
C ALA A 11 0.25 -1.23 -0.46
N PHE A 12 1.24 -0.58 0.14
CA PHE A 12 1.17 -0.12 1.53
C PHE A 12 0.11 0.99 1.70
N ALA A 13 0.06 1.96 0.79
CA ALA A 13 -0.95 3.01 0.78
C ALA A 13 -2.36 2.44 0.62
N LEU A 14 -2.53 1.46 -0.29
CA LEU A 14 -3.80 0.76 -0.48
C LEU A 14 -4.22 0.01 0.79
N TYR A 15 -3.28 -0.65 1.47
CA TYR A 15 -3.53 -1.28 2.75
C TYR A 15 -3.99 -0.27 3.81
N GLN A 16 -3.31 0.88 3.95
CA GLN A 16 -3.72 1.90 4.91
C GLN A 16 -5.12 2.46 4.61
N ALA A 17 -5.42 2.71 3.33
CA ALA A 17 -6.71 3.22 2.89
C ALA A 17 -7.87 2.25 3.18
N GLU A 18 -7.66 0.94 2.96
CA GLU A 18 -8.71 -0.06 3.15
C GLU A 18 -8.88 -0.52 4.60
N ASN A 19 -7.87 -0.30 5.46
CA ASN A 19 -7.86 -0.79 6.83
C ASN A 19 -7.87 0.35 7.86
N GLN A 20 -8.55 1.46 7.57
CA GLN A 20 -8.55 2.65 8.44
C GLN A 20 -8.86 2.36 9.91
N HIS A 21 -9.79 1.44 10.19
CA HIS A 21 -10.07 1.01 11.58
C HIS A 21 -8.81 0.47 12.27
N ARG A 22 -8.06 -0.43 11.61
CA ARG A 22 -6.81 -0.99 12.15
C ARG A 22 -5.74 0.09 12.32
N ILE A 23 -5.61 0.99 11.34
CA ILE A 23 -4.66 2.11 11.42
C ILE A 23 -4.97 3.00 12.62
N THR A 24 -6.24 3.32 12.87
CA THR A 24 -6.66 4.10 14.04
C THR A 24 -6.34 3.40 15.35
N GLU A 25 -6.46 2.06 15.42
CA GLU A 25 -6.05 1.30 16.61
C GLU A 25 -4.52 1.30 16.79
N PHE A 26 -3.75 1.11 15.72
CA PHE A 26 -2.28 1.17 15.79
C PHE A 26 -1.75 2.56 16.14
N ALA A 27 -2.44 3.63 15.73
CA ALA A 27 -2.10 5.01 16.06
C ALA A 27 -2.12 5.30 17.57
N LYS A 28 -2.80 4.47 18.38
CA LYS A 28 -2.80 4.58 19.85
C LYS A 28 -1.53 4.00 20.49
N SER A 29 -0.75 3.23 19.74
CA SER A 29 0.48 2.62 20.22
C SER A 29 1.66 3.60 20.13
N PRO A 30 2.66 3.51 21.03
CA PRO A 30 3.84 4.38 21.02
C PRO A 30 4.71 4.22 19.76
N ASN A 31 4.60 3.10 19.05
CA ASN A 31 5.31 2.82 17.78
C ASN A 31 4.30 2.46 16.67
N ALA A 32 3.37 3.38 16.38
CA ALA A 32 2.32 3.18 15.39
C ALA A 32 2.85 2.74 14.01
N ASP A 33 3.87 3.41 13.47
CA ASP A 33 4.43 3.08 12.15
C ASP A 33 5.01 1.67 12.08
N ALA A 34 5.70 1.22 13.13
CA ALA A 34 6.24 -0.12 13.20
C ALA A 34 5.14 -1.18 13.28
N ALA A 35 4.07 -0.91 14.04
CA ALA A 35 2.92 -1.80 14.15
C ALA A 35 2.16 -1.93 12.82
N ILE A 36 1.96 -0.80 12.13
CA ILE A 36 1.32 -0.74 10.81
C ILE A 36 2.17 -1.48 9.77
N ALA A 37 3.49 -1.28 9.77
CA ALA A 37 4.40 -1.96 8.86
C ALA A 37 4.46 -3.48 9.12
N ALA A 38 4.43 -3.90 10.39
CA ALA A 38 4.39 -5.30 10.77
C ALA A 38 3.08 -5.97 10.31
N ASP A 39 1.93 -5.35 10.57
CA ASP A 39 0.64 -5.88 10.13
C ASP A 39 0.53 -5.91 8.59
N PHE A 40 1.04 -4.89 7.91
CA PHE A 40 1.13 -4.92 6.45
C PHE A 40 1.96 -6.10 5.95
N ASN A 41 3.04 -6.48 6.62
CA ASN A 41 3.90 -7.57 6.19
C ASN A 41 3.14 -8.90 6.10
N ASP A 42 2.18 -9.14 7.00
CA ASP A 42 1.32 -10.33 6.99
C ASP A 42 0.40 -10.37 5.77
N TYR A 43 -0.02 -9.20 5.27
CA TYR A 43 -0.89 -9.09 4.09
C TYR A 43 -0.17 -8.65 2.83
N LYS A 44 1.16 -8.50 2.88
CA LYS A 44 1.96 -7.84 1.84
C LYS A 44 1.72 -8.43 0.47
N GLN A 45 1.76 -9.76 0.34
CA GLN A 45 1.56 -10.44 -0.95
C GLN A 45 0.18 -10.16 -1.56
N ARG A 46 -0.86 -10.10 -0.72
CA ARG A 46 -2.23 -9.79 -1.17
C ARG A 46 -2.32 -8.37 -1.72
N TYR A 47 -1.76 -7.40 -1.02
CA TYR A 47 -1.81 -5.99 -1.45
C TYR A 47 -0.87 -5.68 -2.61
N LEU A 48 0.29 -6.34 -2.71
CA LEU A 48 1.16 -6.25 -3.88
C LEU A 48 0.42 -6.71 -5.13
N ARG A 49 -0.21 -7.89 -5.10
CA ARG A 49 -0.99 -8.40 -6.23
C ARG A 49 -2.15 -7.47 -6.58
N LYS A 50 -2.91 -7.02 -5.58
CA LYS A 50 -4.04 -6.10 -5.77
C LYS A 50 -3.61 -4.78 -6.41
N PHE A 51 -2.49 -4.21 -5.97
CA PHE A 51 -1.96 -2.97 -6.54
C PHE A 51 -1.39 -3.18 -7.94
N GLN A 52 -0.76 -4.32 -8.23
CA GLN A 52 -0.32 -4.69 -9.58
C GLN A 52 -1.51 -4.83 -10.53
N ASP A 53 -2.60 -5.47 -10.12
CA ASP A 53 -3.82 -5.62 -10.92
C ASP A 53 -4.47 -4.26 -11.21
N LEU A 54 -4.48 -3.36 -10.21
CA LEU A 54 -4.92 -1.98 -10.39
C LEU A 54 -4.05 -1.23 -11.39
N ASN A 55 -2.72 -1.29 -11.22
CA ASN A 55 -1.76 -0.64 -12.12
C ASN A 55 -1.88 -1.15 -13.56
N ALA A 56 -2.03 -2.47 -13.74
CA ALA A 56 -2.26 -3.08 -15.05
C ALA A 56 -3.60 -2.63 -15.67
N SER A 57 -4.64 -2.44 -14.86
CA SER A 57 -5.94 -1.94 -15.34
C SER A 57 -5.88 -0.49 -15.76
N LEU A 58 -5.19 0.37 -15.00
CA LEU A 58 -4.95 1.76 -15.38
C LEU A 58 -4.08 1.88 -16.63
N THR A 59 -3.02 1.06 -16.73
CA THR A 59 -2.14 1.01 -17.91
C THR A 59 -2.92 0.65 -19.18
N ARG A 60 -3.86 -0.30 -19.08
CA ARG A 60 -4.76 -0.66 -20.20
C ARG A 60 -5.66 0.49 -20.66
N LEU A 61 -5.95 1.45 -19.78
CA LEU A 61 -6.69 2.68 -20.10
C LEU A 61 -5.78 3.81 -20.58
N GLY A 62 -4.47 3.57 -20.74
CA GLY A 62 -3.48 4.58 -21.07
C GLY A 62 -3.12 5.50 -19.90
N LEU A 63 -3.51 5.15 -18.67
CA LEU A 63 -3.23 5.91 -17.46
C LEU A 63 -1.99 5.36 -16.75
N THR A 64 -1.21 6.24 -16.12
CA THR A 64 -0.01 5.88 -15.37
C THR A 64 -0.10 6.42 -13.95
N ILE A 65 0.29 5.61 -12.97
CA ILE A 65 0.38 6.05 -11.57
C ILE A 65 1.73 6.72 -11.33
N THR A 66 1.71 7.91 -10.76
CA THR A 66 2.89 8.64 -10.31
C THR A 66 2.79 8.94 -8.81
N ARG A 67 3.93 9.22 -8.16
CA ARG A 67 3.93 9.74 -6.79
C ARG A 67 3.49 11.20 -6.83
N ALA A 68 2.52 11.56 -5.99
CA ALA A 68 2.20 12.96 -5.73
C ALA A 68 3.41 13.65 -5.07
N ALA A 69 3.72 14.86 -5.52
CA ALA A 69 4.81 15.69 -5.01
C ALA A 69 4.47 16.34 -3.66
#